data_AF-A0A1V5YCY5-F1
#
_entry.id   AF-A0A1V5YCY5-F1
#
_cell.length_a   1.000
_cell.length_b   1.000
_cell.length_c   1.000
_cell.angle_alpha   90.00
_cell.angle_beta   90.00
_cell.angle_gamma   90.00
#
_symmetry.space_group_name_H-M   'P 1'
#
loop_
_entity.id
_entity.type
_entity.pdbx_description
1 polymer ?
#
loop_
_entity_poly.entity_id
_entity_poly.type
_entity_poly.pdbx_seq_one_letter_code
_entity_poly.pdbx_strand_id
1 'polypeptide(L)'
;MSRMESKILQARRLCRQLFFSSCVEEKRQGCHEALLRQRPHWSVLKKEEQMEKIDRGERIPFDITLPLPARDERSGSDAGINLFWELFSCQRCGRCCFTPGAGLYLEKEDFERIAGHVGKKRLISLCRYDKTLQAWILRQPCPFYDRENGCEIYQIRPMTCTKYPLHPPSPDMPYHLAVDAFCPAARQLAKRTLGWWIICENHWAELLGRLEGDQAKKQR
;
A
#
# COMPACT_ATOMS: atom_id res chain seq x y z
N MET A 1 19.32 15.92 -13.32
CA MET A 1 18.89 14.53 -13.59
C MET A 1 19.58 14.05 -14.86
N SER A 2 20.19 12.87 -14.82
CA SER A 2 20.85 12.29 -16.00
C SER A 2 19.82 11.89 -17.07
N ARG A 3 20.23 11.80 -18.35
CA ARG A 3 19.36 11.35 -19.46
C ARG A 3 18.77 9.94 -19.19
N MET A 4 19.53 9.09 -18.50
CA MET A 4 19.11 7.74 -18.12
C MET A 4 18.01 7.77 -17.04
N GLU A 5 18.18 8.57 -15.99
CA GLU A 5 17.16 8.74 -14.93
C GLU A 5 15.82 9.21 -15.51
N SER A 6 15.85 10.16 -16.45
CA SER A 6 14.65 10.66 -17.12
C SER A 6 13.91 9.57 -17.90
N LYS A 7 14.65 8.72 -18.64
CA LYS A 7 14.07 7.57 -19.36
C LYS A 7 13.43 6.55 -18.43
N ILE A 8 14.10 6.23 -17.31
CA ILE A 8 13.58 5.28 -16.32
C ILE A 8 12.28 5.81 -15.71
N LEU A 9 12.24 7.08 -15.34
CA LEU A 9 11.03 7.72 -14.81
C LEU A 9 9.88 7.68 -15.83
N GLN A 10 10.18 7.96 -17.10
CA GLN A 10 9.21 7.88 -18.19
C GLN A 10 8.69 6.45 -18.38
N ALA A 11 9.58 5.44 -18.37
CA ALA A 11 9.20 4.04 -18.50
C ALA A 11 8.31 3.59 -17.34
N ARG A 12 8.62 3.98 -16.09
CA ARG A 12 7.77 3.69 -14.92
C ARG A 12 6.38 4.29 -15.04
N ARG A 13 6.29 5.56 -15.49
CA ARG A 13 5.01 6.23 -15.75
C ARG A 13 4.21 5.52 -16.83
N LEU A 14 4.84 5.21 -17.96
CA LEU A 14 4.20 4.50 -19.07
C LEU A 14 3.77 3.09 -18.67
N CYS A 15 4.57 2.41 -17.84
CA CYS A 15 4.24 1.08 -17.35
C CYS A 15 2.95 1.08 -16.55
N ARG A 16 2.82 2.02 -15.61
CA ARG A 16 1.57 2.27 -14.91
C ARG A 16 0.45 2.61 -15.88
N GLN A 17 0.74 3.38 -16.93
CA GLN A 17 -0.31 3.79 -17.84
C GLN A 17 -0.86 2.64 -18.68
N LEU A 18 0.02 1.82 -19.23
CA LEU A 18 -0.31 0.83 -20.25
C LEU A 18 -0.60 -0.56 -19.68
N PHE A 19 0.02 -0.91 -18.54
CA PHE A 19 0.02 -2.28 -18.03
C PHE A 19 -0.62 -2.44 -16.65
N PHE A 20 -1.26 -1.43 -16.05
CA PHE A 20 -1.78 -1.59 -14.68
C PHE A 20 -2.75 -2.78 -14.54
N SER A 21 -3.63 -2.99 -15.51
CA SER A 21 -4.61 -4.09 -15.51
C SER A 21 -3.94 -5.43 -15.81
N SER A 22 -3.14 -5.51 -16.88
CA SER A 22 -2.45 -6.75 -17.25
C SER A 22 -1.46 -7.20 -16.16
N CYS A 23 -0.73 -6.25 -15.55
CA CYS A 23 0.21 -6.51 -14.47
C CYS A 23 -0.48 -7.10 -13.23
N VAL A 24 -1.70 -6.68 -12.92
CA VAL A 24 -2.51 -7.26 -11.84
C VAL A 24 -2.94 -8.69 -12.21
N GLU A 25 -3.39 -8.90 -13.43
CA GLU A 25 -3.84 -10.21 -13.90
C GLU A 25 -2.68 -11.24 -13.97
N GLU A 26 -1.52 -10.83 -14.47
CA GLU A 26 -0.30 -11.66 -14.48
C GLU A 26 0.13 -12.07 -13.07
N LYS A 27 -0.03 -11.20 -12.07
CA LYS A 27 0.25 -11.53 -10.66
C LYS A 27 -0.75 -12.55 -10.13
N ARG A 28 -2.03 -12.35 -10.41
CA ARG A 28 -3.12 -13.25 -10.02
C ARG A 28 -2.93 -14.65 -10.61
N GLN A 29 -2.48 -14.73 -11.86
CA GLN A 29 -2.22 -15.99 -12.56
C GLN A 29 -0.88 -16.66 -12.20
N GLY A 30 -0.05 -16.02 -11.37
CA GLY A 30 1.24 -16.59 -10.99
C GLY A 30 2.32 -16.50 -12.08
N CYS A 31 2.13 -15.68 -13.13
CA CYS A 31 3.06 -15.60 -14.28
C CYS A 31 4.50 -15.22 -13.89
N HIS A 32 4.67 -14.53 -12.76
CA HIS A 32 5.98 -14.21 -12.18
C HIS A 32 6.85 -15.45 -11.93
N GLU A 33 6.26 -16.60 -11.59
CA GLU A 33 7.03 -17.83 -11.34
C GLU A 33 7.74 -18.33 -12.60
N ALA A 34 7.04 -18.30 -13.75
CA ALA A 34 7.62 -18.68 -15.03
C ALA A 34 8.74 -17.71 -15.44
N LEU A 35 8.53 -16.41 -15.24
CA LEU A 35 9.56 -15.39 -15.50
C LEU A 35 10.80 -15.58 -14.63
N LEU A 36 10.62 -15.92 -13.34
CA LEU A 36 11.73 -16.16 -12.41
C LEU A 36 12.57 -17.39 -12.79
N ARG A 37 11.96 -18.43 -13.37
CA ARG A 37 12.68 -19.60 -13.89
C ARG A 37 13.56 -19.26 -15.10
N GLN A 38 13.12 -18.31 -15.92
CA GLN A 38 13.87 -17.87 -17.10
C GLN A 38 15.01 -16.93 -16.72
N ARG A 39 14.76 -15.99 -15.79
CA ARG A 39 15.78 -15.09 -15.27
C ARG A 39 15.49 -14.72 -13.81
N PRO A 40 16.47 -14.85 -12.90
CA PRO A 40 16.27 -14.44 -11.52
C PRO A 40 16.16 -12.91 -11.42
N HIS A 41 15.23 -12.45 -10.57
CA HIS A 41 14.98 -11.03 -10.31
C HIS A 41 15.84 -10.49 -9.17
N TRP A 42 16.22 -9.20 -9.20
CA TRP A 42 17.03 -8.56 -8.17
C TRP A 42 16.50 -8.74 -6.74
N SER A 43 15.20 -8.48 -6.49
CA SER A 43 14.60 -8.65 -5.15
C SER A 43 14.60 -10.10 -4.67
N VAL A 44 14.68 -11.08 -5.58
CA VAL A 44 14.76 -12.50 -5.23
C VAL A 44 16.22 -12.88 -4.97
N LEU A 45 17.16 -12.37 -5.75
CA LEU A 45 18.60 -12.55 -5.51
C LEU A 45 19.03 -11.93 -4.16
N LYS A 46 18.35 -10.86 -3.73
CA LYS A 46 18.55 -10.20 -2.44
C LYS A 46 17.48 -10.54 -1.39
N LYS A 47 16.88 -11.73 -1.47
CA LYS A 47 15.72 -12.10 -0.64
C LYS A 47 15.98 -11.92 0.85
N GLU A 48 17.13 -12.34 1.35
CA GLU A 48 17.49 -12.24 2.77
C GLU A 48 17.54 -10.78 3.23
N GLU A 49 18.28 -9.92 2.52
CA GLU A 49 18.34 -8.47 2.78
C GLU A 49 16.94 -7.82 2.77
N GLN A 50 16.08 -8.21 1.82
CA GLN A 50 14.71 -7.69 1.76
C GLN A 50 13.85 -8.18 2.93
N MET A 51 14.01 -9.44 3.34
CA MET A 51 13.31 -10.00 4.51
C MET A 51 13.71 -9.26 5.78
N GLU A 52 15.00 -9.07 6.01
CA GLU A 52 15.51 -8.29 7.14
C GLU A 52 14.98 -6.85 7.11
N LYS A 53 15.01 -6.20 5.93
CA LYS A 53 14.46 -4.86 5.77
C LYS A 53 13.00 -4.80 6.18
N ILE A 54 12.17 -5.76 5.73
CA ILE A 54 10.75 -5.84 6.10
C ILE A 54 10.60 -6.07 7.61
N ASP A 55 11.38 -6.97 8.20
CA ASP A 55 11.28 -7.32 9.63
C ASP A 55 11.66 -6.20 10.58
N ARG A 56 12.51 -5.26 10.14
CA ARG A 56 12.74 -4.01 10.90
C ARG A 56 11.45 -3.25 11.20
N GLY A 57 10.40 -3.44 10.40
CA GLY A 57 9.06 -2.87 10.60
C GLY A 57 8.42 -3.24 11.94
N GLU A 58 8.94 -4.25 12.63
CA GLU A 58 8.50 -4.60 13.97
C GLU A 58 8.84 -3.55 15.03
N ARG A 59 9.93 -2.81 14.80
CA ARG A 59 10.50 -1.87 15.76
C ARG A 59 10.51 -0.45 15.23
N ILE A 60 10.63 -0.27 13.92
CA ILE A 60 10.78 1.03 13.27
C ILE A 60 9.62 1.22 12.29
N PRO A 61 8.82 2.29 12.42
CA PRO A 61 7.77 2.60 11.46
C PRO A 61 8.39 3.14 10.16
N PHE A 62 7.98 2.59 9.02
CA PHE A 62 8.29 3.09 7.67
C PHE A 62 7.32 2.46 6.65
N ASP A 63 7.33 2.97 5.42
CA ASP A 63 6.49 2.43 4.36
C ASP A 63 7.22 1.39 3.52
N ILE A 64 6.59 0.23 3.34
CA ILE A 64 7.04 -0.82 2.41
C ILE A 64 6.33 -0.60 1.09
N THR A 65 7.10 -0.52 0.00
CA THR A 65 6.55 -0.50 -1.35
C THR A 65 6.22 -1.91 -1.81
N LEU A 66 5.00 -2.12 -2.30
CA LEU A 66 4.56 -3.36 -2.93
C LEU A 66 4.61 -3.25 -4.45
N PRO A 67 4.93 -4.33 -5.18
CA PRO A 67 4.83 -4.39 -6.63
C PRO A 67 3.36 -4.48 -7.05
N LEU A 68 2.54 -3.50 -6.71
CA LEU A 68 1.12 -3.41 -7.09
C LEU A 68 0.82 -1.99 -7.55
N PRO A 69 0.03 -1.81 -8.61
CA PRO A 69 -0.30 -0.47 -9.06
C PRO A 69 -1.17 0.25 -8.02
N ALA A 70 -0.71 1.40 -7.53
CA ALA A 70 -1.58 2.36 -6.84
C ALA A 70 -2.76 2.88 -7.69
N ARG A 71 -3.70 3.59 -7.06
CA ARG A 71 -4.81 4.23 -7.77
C ARG A 71 -4.36 5.52 -8.45
N ASP A 72 -5.04 5.89 -9.54
CA ASP A 72 -4.94 7.21 -10.16
C ASP A 72 -6.30 7.68 -10.71
N GLU A 73 -6.31 8.69 -11.57
CA GLU A 73 -7.53 9.32 -12.11
C GLU A 73 -8.26 8.44 -13.15
N ARG A 74 -7.61 7.39 -13.66
CA ARG A 74 -8.16 6.60 -14.76
C ARG A 74 -9.11 5.53 -14.24
N SER A 75 -10.07 5.17 -15.10
CA SER A 75 -11.02 4.08 -14.84
C SER A 75 -10.29 2.75 -14.68
N GLY A 76 -10.68 1.98 -13.65
CA GLY A 76 -10.08 0.68 -13.32
C GLY A 76 -8.73 0.73 -12.62
N SER A 77 -8.18 1.92 -12.33
CA SER A 77 -6.88 2.07 -11.66
C SER A 77 -6.87 1.55 -10.21
N ASP A 78 -8.03 1.21 -9.65
CA ASP A 78 -8.20 0.56 -8.36
C ASP A 78 -7.85 -0.95 -8.37
N ALA A 79 -7.60 -1.55 -9.54
CA ALA A 79 -7.29 -2.98 -9.67
C ALA A 79 -6.17 -3.47 -8.72
N GLY A 80 -5.11 -2.68 -8.52
CA GLY A 80 -4.04 -3.04 -7.59
C GLY A 80 -4.43 -2.95 -6.12
N ILE A 81 -5.30 -1.99 -5.76
CA ILE A 81 -5.89 -1.89 -4.42
C ILE A 81 -6.83 -3.07 -4.18
N ASN A 82 -7.64 -3.44 -5.18
CA ASN A 82 -8.55 -4.57 -5.07
C ASN A 82 -7.78 -5.87 -4.87
N LEU A 83 -6.73 -6.12 -5.68
CA LEU A 83 -5.87 -7.29 -5.48
C LEU A 83 -5.15 -7.28 -4.12
N PHE A 84 -4.76 -6.11 -3.60
CA PHE A 84 -4.23 -6.02 -2.24
C PHE A 84 -5.25 -6.53 -1.22
N TRP A 85 -6.51 -6.09 -1.28
CA TRP A 85 -7.56 -6.50 -0.34
C TRP A 85 -8.04 -7.94 -0.54
N GLU A 86 -7.91 -8.51 -1.74
CA GLU A 86 -8.12 -9.94 -2.00
C GLU A 86 -7.12 -10.82 -1.22
N LEU A 87 -5.90 -10.32 -0.99
CA LEU A 87 -4.79 -11.08 -0.41
C LEU A 87 -4.48 -10.73 1.04
N PHE A 88 -4.81 -9.51 1.45
CA PHE A 88 -4.57 -9.00 2.79
C PHE A 88 -5.69 -9.42 3.74
N SER A 89 -5.31 -9.89 4.93
CA SER A 89 -6.24 -10.12 6.03
C SER A 89 -5.70 -9.53 7.32
N CYS A 90 -6.49 -8.68 7.96
CA CYS A 90 -6.12 -8.07 9.23
C CYS A 90 -6.05 -9.13 10.34
N GLN A 91 -4.90 -9.24 10.98
CA GLN A 91 -4.66 -10.17 12.10
C GLN A 91 -5.28 -9.72 13.43
N ARG A 92 -5.98 -8.58 13.46
CA ARG A 92 -6.59 -7.99 14.67
C ARG A 92 -5.61 -7.81 15.84
N CYS A 93 -4.32 -7.65 15.55
CA CYS A 93 -3.25 -7.58 16.55
C CYS A 93 -3.21 -6.28 17.39
N GLY A 94 -4.04 -5.29 17.06
CA GLY A 94 -4.12 -4.03 17.80
C GLY A 94 -2.97 -3.05 17.61
N ARG A 95 -1.90 -3.39 16.87
CA ARG A 95 -0.74 -2.49 16.73
C ARG A 95 -1.11 -1.08 16.26
N CYS A 96 -1.96 -0.96 15.25
CA CYS A 96 -2.47 0.34 14.77
C CYS A 96 -3.35 1.09 15.78
N CYS A 97 -3.90 0.40 16.79
CA CYS A 97 -4.68 0.99 17.87
C CYS A 97 -3.80 1.67 18.94
N PHE A 98 -2.52 1.30 19.02
CA PHE A 98 -1.58 1.84 20.01
C PHE A 98 -0.57 2.84 19.43
N THR A 99 -0.40 2.92 18.10
CA THR A 99 0.62 3.77 17.46
C THR A 99 0.33 5.26 17.70
N PRO A 100 1.11 5.96 18.56
CA PRO A 100 0.92 7.38 18.80
C PRO A 100 1.29 8.18 17.54
N GLY A 101 0.47 9.18 17.19
CA GLY A 101 0.83 10.17 16.16
C GLY A 101 0.31 9.92 14.75
N ALA A 102 -0.28 8.75 14.46
CA ALA A 102 -1.00 8.51 13.20
C ALA A 102 -2.39 9.19 13.15
N GLY A 103 -2.94 9.57 14.32
CA GLY A 103 -4.25 10.18 14.45
C GLY A 103 -5.38 9.24 14.01
N LEU A 104 -6.18 8.74 14.95
CA LEU A 104 -7.41 8.02 14.62
C LEU A 104 -8.50 9.04 14.30
N TYR A 105 -8.50 9.53 13.06
CA TYR A 105 -9.49 10.48 12.57
C TYR A 105 -10.82 9.80 12.31
N LEU A 106 -11.88 10.42 12.81
CA LEU A 106 -13.26 10.16 12.44
C LEU A 106 -13.73 11.34 11.61
N GLU A 107 -14.01 11.07 10.33
CA GLU A 107 -14.80 11.98 9.49
C GLU A 107 -16.21 12.15 10.09
N LYS A 108 -16.97 13.11 9.60
CA LYS A 108 -18.31 13.40 10.14
C LYS A 108 -19.20 12.16 10.09
N GLU A 109 -19.18 11.46 8.97
CA GLU A 109 -19.95 10.26 8.70
C GLU A 109 -19.51 9.10 9.60
N ASP A 110 -18.20 8.96 9.84
CA ASP A 110 -17.67 7.99 10.81
C ASP A 110 -18.17 8.28 12.22
N PHE A 111 -18.12 9.55 12.64
CA PHE A 111 -18.57 9.97 13.95
C PHE A 111 -20.06 9.68 14.16
N GLU A 112 -20.91 10.04 13.20
CA GLU A 112 -22.36 9.82 13.27
C GLU A 112 -22.69 8.32 13.35
N ARG A 113 -22.06 7.51 12.49
CA ARG A 113 -22.25 6.05 12.43
C ARG A 113 -21.80 5.36 13.72
N ILE A 114 -20.64 5.73 14.27
CA ILE A 114 -20.14 5.17 15.54
C ILE A 114 -21.00 5.66 16.71
N ALA A 115 -21.38 6.94 16.74
CA ALA A 115 -22.22 7.52 17.79
C ALA A 115 -23.60 6.85 17.88
N GLY A 116 -24.16 6.40 16.75
CA GLY A 116 -25.41 5.62 16.72
C GLY A 116 -25.31 4.29 17.46
N HIS A 117 -24.13 3.68 17.53
CA HIS A 117 -23.90 2.40 18.19
C HIS A 117 -23.44 2.55 19.64
N VAL A 118 -22.53 3.51 19.92
CA VAL A 118 -21.90 3.65 21.24
C VAL A 118 -22.50 4.76 22.10
N GLY A 119 -23.37 5.59 21.52
CA GLY A 119 -23.95 6.77 22.14
C GLY A 119 -23.08 8.02 21.96
N LYS A 120 -23.71 9.12 21.48
CA LYS A 120 -23.02 10.39 21.19
C LYS A 120 -22.25 10.97 22.38
N LYS A 121 -22.84 10.98 23.57
CA LYS A 121 -22.17 11.49 24.79
C LYS A 121 -20.90 10.71 25.11
N ARG A 122 -20.95 9.37 25.02
CA ARG A 122 -19.79 8.50 25.21
C ARG A 122 -18.72 8.80 24.16
N LEU A 123 -19.07 8.81 22.88
CA LEU A 123 -18.08 9.06 21.81
C LEU A 123 -17.40 10.44 21.95
N ILE A 124 -18.14 11.50 22.28
CA ILE A 124 -17.57 12.83 22.53
C ILE A 124 -16.52 12.77 23.65
N SER A 125 -16.78 12.04 24.74
CA SER A 125 -15.83 11.91 25.85
C SER A 125 -14.53 11.17 25.46
N LEU A 126 -14.58 10.36 24.41
CA LEU A 126 -13.46 9.57 23.89
C LEU A 126 -12.69 10.26 22.76
N CYS A 127 -13.18 11.39 22.26
CA CYS A 127 -12.59 12.12 21.15
C CYS A 127 -12.22 13.56 21.55
N ARG A 128 -11.43 14.20 20.69
CA ARG A 128 -11.22 15.66 20.67
C ARG A 128 -11.55 16.15 19.28
N TYR A 129 -12.31 17.22 19.16
CA TYR A 129 -12.53 17.85 17.85
C TYR A 129 -11.34 18.74 17.46
N ASP A 130 -10.83 18.57 16.25
CA ASP A 130 -9.81 19.43 15.65
C ASP A 130 -10.46 20.36 14.62
N LYS A 131 -10.35 21.68 14.86
CA LYS A 131 -10.97 22.70 14.02
C LYS A 131 -10.28 22.86 12.67
N THR A 132 -8.96 22.64 12.62
CA THR A 132 -8.15 22.81 11.40
C THR A 132 -8.41 21.66 10.44
N LEU A 133 -8.49 20.43 10.98
CA LEU A 133 -8.77 19.23 10.20
C LEU A 133 -10.27 18.98 9.98
N GLN A 134 -11.13 19.75 10.64
CA GLN A 134 -12.59 19.56 10.65
C GLN A 134 -13.01 18.12 10.96
N ALA A 135 -12.29 17.46 11.86
CA ALA A 135 -12.46 16.04 12.16
C ALA A 135 -12.40 15.77 13.67
N TRP A 136 -12.99 14.66 14.09
CA TRP A 136 -12.81 14.17 15.46
C TRP A 136 -11.59 13.27 15.53
N ILE A 137 -10.71 13.51 16.50
CA ILE A 137 -9.54 12.70 16.78
C ILE A 137 -9.88 11.81 17.98
N LEU A 138 -9.92 10.50 17.76
CA LEU A 138 -10.11 9.53 18.83
C LEU A 138 -8.85 9.48 19.72
N ARG A 139 -9.03 9.41 21.04
CA ARG A 139 -7.92 9.29 21.99
C ARG A 139 -7.09 8.03 21.70
N GLN A 140 -5.80 8.12 21.96
CA GLN A 140 -4.85 7.02 21.84
C GLN A 140 -4.23 6.70 23.21
N PRO A 141 -4.05 5.41 23.59
CA PRO A 141 -4.47 4.20 22.88
C PRO A 141 -5.97 4.15 22.57
N CYS A 142 -6.34 3.50 21.46
CA CYS A 142 -7.73 3.45 21.00
C CYS A 142 -8.64 2.89 22.10
N PRO A 143 -9.68 3.62 22.54
CA PRO A 143 -10.56 3.20 23.64
C PRO A 143 -11.50 2.06 23.25
N PHE A 144 -11.59 1.70 21.97
CA PHE A 144 -12.40 0.58 21.48
C PHE A 144 -11.57 -0.68 21.20
N TYR A 145 -10.28 -0.69 21.55
CA TYR A 145 -9.45 -1.88 21.43
C TYR A 145 -9.18 -2.46 22.81
N ASP A 146 -9.59 -3.70 22.98
CA ASP A 146 -9.25 -4.54 24.10
C ASP A 146 -8.22 -5.60 23.70
N ARG A 147 -7.30 -5.95 24.60
CA ARG A 147 -6.23 -6.91 24.29
C ARG A 147 -6.73 -8.34 24.18
N GLU A 148 -7.80 -8.68 24.90
CA GLU A 148 -8.36 -10.04 24.92
C GLU A 148 -9.42 -10.22 23.83
N ASN A 149 -10.26 -9.20 23.64
CA ASN A 149 -11.43 -9.25 22.76
C ASN A 149 -11.22 -8.55 21.40
N GLY A 150 -10.13 -7.79 21.25
CA GLY A 150 -9.82 -7.04 20.03
C GLY A 150 -10.63 -5.75 19.91
N CYS A 151 -10.93 -5.34 18.66
CA CYS A 151 -11.65 -4.09 18.41
C CYS A 151 -13.17 -4.27 18.55
N GLU A 152 -13.76 -3.61 19.55
CA GLU A 152 -15.19 -3.62 19.84
C GLU A 152 -16.05 -3.08 18.69
N ILE A 153 -15.49 -2.15 17.91
CA ILE A 153 -16.18 -1.50 16.79
C ILE A 153 -15.69 -1.99 15.42
N TYR A 154 -15.08 -3.17 15.32
CA TYR A 154 -14.39 -3.62 14.10
C TYR A 154 -15.23 -3.54 12.82
N GLN A 155 -16.53 -3.87 12.91
CA GLN A 155 -17.48 -3.83 11.78
C GLN A 155 -17.88 -2.42 11.37
N ILE A 156 -17.81 -1.47 12.32
CA ILE A 156 -18.15 -0.06 12.12
C ILE A 156 -16.93 0.83 12.34
N ARG A 157 -15.73 0.31 12.08
CA ARG A 157 -14.49 1.07 12.24
C ARG A 157 -14.48 2.29 11.30
N PRO A 158 -13.76 3.37 11.64
CA PRO A 158 -13.68 4.55 10.79
C PRO A 158 -12.92 4.27 9.50
N MET A 159 -13.04 5.16 8.52
CA MET A 159 -12.37 5.02 7.23
C MET A 159 -10.85 4.91 7.35
N THR A 160 -10.25 5.64 8.29
CA THR A 160 -8.83 5.55 8.65
C THR A 160 -8.44 4.11 9.00
N CYS A 161 -9.24 3.42 9.81
CA CYS A 161 -8.99 2.02 10.21
C CYS A 161 -9.30 1.03 9.08
N THR A 162 -10.29 1.30 8.22
CA THR A 162 -10.63 0.43 7.09
C THR A 162 -9.57 0.47 5.99
N LYS A 163 -8.95 1.63 5.76
CA LYS A 163 -7.90 1.81 4.74
C LYS A 163 -6.53 1.30 5.22
N TYR A 164 -6.29 1.25 6.52
CA TYR A 164 -5.05 0.73 7.09
C TYR A 164 -4.81 -0.74 6.66
N PRO A 165 -3.62 -1.10 6.12
CA PRO A 165 -2.34 -0.42 6.26
C PRO A 165 -1.89 0.38 5.02
N LEU A 166 -2.78 0.68 4.07
CA LEU A 166 -2.40 1.41 2.86
C LEU A 166 -2.08 2.88 3.15
N HIS A 167 -0.93 3.33 2.67
CA HIS A 167 -0.49 4.71 2.68
C HIS A 167 -0.37 5.28 1.26
N PRO A 168 -0.33 6.61 1.10
CA PRO A 168 0.02 7.22 -0.18
C PRO A 168 1.35 6.67 -0.72
N PRO A 169 1.48 6.46 -2.03
CA PRO A 169 2.73 6.02 -2.64
C PRO A 169 3.92 6.91 -2.26
N SER A 170 5.09 6.31 -2.08
CA SER A 170 6.30 7.08 -1.80
C SER A 170 6.73 7.90 -3.02
N PRO A 171 7.40 9.07 -2.82
CA PRO A 171 7.89 9.88 -3.94
C PRO A 171 8.83 9.13 -4.90
N ASP A 172 9.61 8.17 -4.39
CA ASP A 172 10.53 7.37 -5.21
C ASP A 172 9.82 6.33 -6.09
N MET A 173 8.64 5.87 -5.64
CA MET A 173 7.83 4.86 -6.32
C MET A 173 6.35 5.27 -6.37
N PRO A 174 6.03 6.40 -7.01
CA PRO A 174 4.70 7.03 -6.93
C PRO A 174 3.60 6.22 -7.62
N TYR A 175 3.98 5.21 -8.40
CA TYR A 175 3.07 4.34 -9.13
C TYR A 175 2.83 3.00 -8.43
N HIS A 176 3.41 2.77 -7.25
CA HIS A 176 3.30 1.51 -6.54
C HIS A 176 2.59 1.72 -5.21
N LEU A 177 1.89 0.69 -4.71
CA LEU A 177 1.28 0.74 -3.39
C LEU A 177 2.35 0.84 -2.30
N ALA A 178 2.03 1.61 -1.26
CA ALA A 178 2.81 1.69 -0.03
C ALA A 178 1.97 1.15 1.14
N VAL A 179 2.60 0.40 2.03
CA VAL A 179 1.96 -0.14 3.24
C VAL A 179 2.80 0.11 4.47
N ASP A 180 2.16 0.39 5.60
CA ASP A 180 2.83 0.57 6.88
C ASP A 180 3.51 -0.73 7.36
N ALA A 181 4.83 -0.68 7.54
CA ALA A 181 5.64 -1.79 8.02
C ALA A 181 5.28 -2.22 9.45
N PHE A 182 4.63 -1.37 10.24
CA PHE A 182 4.21 -1.72 11.60
C PHE A 182 3.12 -2.80 11.61
N CYS A 183 2.34 -2.90 10.53
CA CYS A 183 1.32 -3.93 10.35
C CYS A 183 1.95 -5.31 10.06
N PRO A 184 1.78 -6.32 10.93
CA PRO A 184 2.36 -7.64 10.72
C PRO A 184 1.79 -8.36 9.49
N ALA A 185 0.49 -8.20 9.23
CA ALA A 185 -0.14 -8.74 8.03
C ALA A 185 0.41 -8.11 6.74
N ALA A 186 0.73 -6.81 6.77
CA ALA A 186 1.32 -6.11 5.62
C ALA A 186 2.74 -6.63 5.33
N ARG A 187 3.56 -6.81 6.38
CA ARG A 187 4.90 -7.40 6.26
C ARG A 187 4.84 -8.80 5.66
N GLN A 188 3.92 -9.65 6.12
CA GLN A 188 3.77 -11.00 5.58
C GLN A 188 3.39 -10.99 4.10
N LEU A 189 2.46 -10.11 3.70
CA LEU A 189 2.09 -9.94 2.31
C LEU A 189 3.27 -9.42 1.46
N ALA A 190 4.03 -8.46 1.97
CA ALA A 190 5.22 -7.94 1.30
C ALA A 190 6.24 -9.06 1.01
N LYS A 191 6.55 -9.88 2.01
CA LYS A 191 7.46 -11.03 1.86
C LYS A 191 6.99 -12.02 0.79
N ARG A 192 5.68 -12.33 0.76
CA ARG A 192 5.07 -13.25 -0.21
C ARG A 192 5.08 -12.70 -1.65
N THR A 193 5.12 -11.38 -1.80
CA THR A 193 5.00 -10.71 -3.11
C THR A 193 6.32 -10.20 -3.66
N LEU A 194 7.46 -10.44 -3.00
CA LEU A 194 8.78 -10.01 -3.48
C LEU A 194 9.11 -10.49 -4.90
N GLY A 195 8.65 -11.69 -5.27
CA GLY A 195 8.85 -12.25 -6.61
C GLY A 195 8.11 -11.50 -7.72
N TRP A 196 7.05 -10.74 -7.39
CA TRP A 196 6.19 -10.09 -8.36
C TRP A 196 6.84 -8.88 -9.04
N TRP A 197 7.91 -8.33 -8.46
CA TRP A 197 8.67 -7.25 -9.06
C TRP A 197 9.21 -7.60 -10.45
N ILE A 198 9.45 -8.89 -10.74
CA ILE A 198 9.89 -9.34 -12.07
C ILE A 198 8.90 -8.99 -13.19
N ILE A 199 7.60 -8.92 -12.88
CA ILE A 199 6.59 -8.51 -13.84
C ILE A 199 6.77 -7.02 -14.16
N CYS A 200 6.94 -6.18 -13.13
CA CYS A 200 7.19 -4.75 -13.32
C CYS A 200 8.47 -4.51 -14.14
N GLU A 201 9.57 -5.20 -13.79
CA GLU A 201 10.83 -5.09 -14.53
C GLU A 201 10.70 -5.56 -15.98
N ASN A 202 9.92 -6.61 -16.24
CA ASN A 202 9.66 -7.09 -17.59
C ASN A 202 8.97 -6.03 -18.46
N HIS A 203 7.91 -5.41 -17.94
CA HIS A 203 7.22 -4.32 -18.62
C HIS A 203 8.11 -3.07 -18.80
N TRP A 204 8.96 -2.76 -17.82
CA TRP A 204 9.89 -1.62 -17.94
C TRP A 204 10.94 -1.85 -19.03
N ALA A 205 11.52 -3.05 -19.09
CA ALA A 205 12.49 -3.41 -20.11
C ALA A 205 11.89 -3.29 -21.53
N GLU A 206 10.66 -3.78 -21.71
CA GLU A 206 9.92 -3.64 -22.98
C GLU A 206 9.74 -2.18 -23.38
N LEU A 207 9.31 -1.33 -22.44
CA LEU A 207 9.09 0.10 -22.71
C LEU A 207 10.39 0.84 -23.00
N LEU A 208 11.47 0.55 -22.27
CA LEU A 208 12.78 1.15 -22.50
C LEU A 208 13.28 0.83 -23.90
N GLY A 209 13.15 -0.43 -24.35
CA GLY A 209 13.51 -0.82 -25.72
C GLY A 209 12.72 -0.05 -26.79
N ARG A 210 11.41 0.15 -26.58
CA ARG A 210 10.57 0.97 -27.48
C ARG A 210 11.00 2.44 -27.52
N LEU A 211 11.27 3.04 -26.36
CA LEU A 211 11.72 4.43 -26.24
C LEU A 211 13.06 4.67 -26.94
N GLU A 212 13.95 3.67 -26.97
CA GLU A 212 15.23 3.74 -27.69
C GLU A 212 15.04 3.61 -29.21
N GLY A 213 14.20 2.68 -29.65
CA GLY A 213 13.89 2.48 -31.07
C GLY A 213 13.25 3.71 -31.73
N ASP A 214 12.33 4.39 -31.03
CA ASP A 214 11.67 5.59 -31.55
C ASP A 214 12.61 6.81 -31.64
N GLN A 215 13.62 6.89 -30.76
CA GLN A 215 14.65 7.93 -30.84
C GLN A 215 15.58 7.72 -32.05
N ALA A 216 15.96 6.46 -32.33
CA ALA A 216 16.77 6.13 -33.49
C ALA A 216 16.04 6.43 -34.83
N LYS A 217 14.70 6.33 -34.85
CA LYS A 217 13.88 6.69 -36.03
C LYS A 217 13.69 8.20 -36.21
N LYS A 218 13.69 8.99 -35.13
CA LYS A 218 13.56 10.47 -35.18
C LYS A 218 14.87 11.20 -35.52
N GLN A 219 16.00 10.52 -35.47
CA GLN A 219 17.34 11.05 -35.81
C GLN A 219 17.79 10.70 -37.23
N ARG A 220 16.94 10.00 -38.00
CA ARG A 220 17.09 9.76 -39.44
C ARG A 220 16.10 10.64 -40.19
#